data_AF-A0A1F4JNJ3-F1
#
_entry.id   AF-A0A1F4JNJ3-F1
#
_cell.length_a   1.000
_cell.length_b   1.000
_cell.length_c   1.000
_cell.angle_alpha   90.00
_cell.angle_beta   90.00
_cell.angle_gamma   90.00
#
_symmetry.space_group_name_H-M   'P 1'
#
loop_
_entity.id
_entity.type
_entity.pdbx_description
1 polymer ?
#
loop_
_entity_poly.entity_id
_entity_poly.type
_entity_poly.pdbx_seq_one_letter_code
_entity_poly.pdbx_strand_id
1 'polypeptide(L)'
;MFIKLAIGLVIGSAAVGTLAQTITDIQAKTGDSAYAQDGRGVILRNPYGLCWRTGYWTGANAVAGCDGQLIPPVAKITAPEVPALPPIASTPAPVVTTPAPIRCNFTVTLVNDQTFVFNKAVLGNAAKRRIDAEVLNKLATCTRIESVMITGHTDSIGTQQYNQKLSEKRAGTVAAYLKSKGIASNIQAFGAGESQPIMDCGDRVGRKQLVECLAPNRRVVIEVKGTSN
;
A
#
# COMPACT_ATOMS: atom_id res chain seq x y z
N MET A 1 -74.23 26.34 14.89
CA MET A 1 -74.25 24.89 15.12
C MET A 1 -73.30 24.24 14.12
N PHE A 2 -72.16 23.78 14.62
CA PHE A 2 -71.08 22.96 14.03
C PHE A 2 -70.33 23.39 12.76
N ILE A 3 -69.17 24.01 13.03
CA ILE A 3 -67.97 24.11 12.18
C ILE A 3 -67.34 22.70 12.06
N LYS A 4 -67.02 22.24 10.84
CA LYS A 4 -66.09 21.13 10.61
C LYS A 4 -64.84 21.65 9.91
N LEU A 5 -63.76 21.74 10.69
CA LEU A 5 -62.39 21.98 10.26
C LEU A 5 -61.82 20.64 9.74
N ALA A 6 -61.29 20.60 8.52
CA ALA A 6 -60.49 19.48 8.02
C ALA A 6 -59.06 19.98 7.79
N ILE A 7 -58.15 19.53 8.65
CA ILE A 7 -56.70 19.80 8.56
C ILE A 7 -56.09 18.70 7.68
N GLY A 8 -55.63 19.05 6.48
CA GLY A 8 -54.82 18.19 5.63
C GLY A 8 -53.34 18.41 5.90
N LEU A 9 -52.69 17.43 6.53
CA LEU A 9 -51.24 17.39 6.77
C LEU A 9 -50.55 16.77 5.55
N VAL A 10 -49.81 17.58 4.77
CA VAL A 10 -48.95 17.09 3.67
C VAL A 10 -47.55 16.87 4.24
N ILE A 11 -47.17 15.60 4.43
CA ILE A 11 -45.79 15.22 4.76
C ILE A 11 -45.03 15.11 3.43
N GLY A 12 -44.24 16.14 3.11
CA GLY A 12 -43.29 16.10 2.01
C GLY A 12 -42.07 15.27 2.38
N SER A 13 -42.01 14.03 1.91
CA SER A 13 -40.83 13.18 2.02
C SER A 13 -39.75 13.68 1.06
N ALA A 14 -38.76 14.44 1.57
CA ALA A 14 -37.55 14.73 0.82
C ALA A 14 -36.68 13.46 0.76
N ALA A 15 -36.80 12.70 -0.34
CA ALA A 15 -35.85 11.66 -0.67
C ALA A 15 -34.53 12.34 -1.06
N VAL A 16 -33.53 12.27 -0.18
CA VAL A 16 -32.15 12.62 -0.52
C VAL A 16 -31.66 11.53 -1.47
N GLY A 17 -31.76 11.80 -2.77
CA GLY A 17 -31.18 10.93 -3.80
C GLY A 17 -29.67 10.87 -3.63
N THR A 18 -29.14 9.67 -3.45
CA THR A 18 -27.71 9.42 -3.56
C THR A 18 -27.28 9.77 -4.99
N LEU A 19 -26.34 10.72 -5.12
CA LEU A 19 -25.68 10.97 -6.39
C LEU A 19 -24.85 9.73 -6.74
N ALA A 20 -25.41 8.84 -7.55
CA ALA A 20 -24.63 7.86 -8.28
C ALA A 20 -23.73 8.65 -9.25
N GLN A 21 -22.44 8.72 -8.95
CA GLN A 21 -21.46 9.23 -9.90
C GLN A 21 -21.55 8.35 -11.14
N THR A 22 -22.02 8.91 -12.25
CA THR A 22 -22.09 8.19 -13.53
C THR A 22 -20.67 7.91 -13.98
N ILE A 23 -20.24 6.66 -13.83
CA ILE A 23 -18.94 6.18 -14.32
C ILE A 23 -19.05 6.11 -15.85
N THR A 24 -18.50 7.10 -16.54
CA THR A 24 -18.39 7.06 -18.00
C THR A 24 -17.32 6.05 -18.41
N ASP A 25 -17.68 5.16 -19.33
CA ASP A 25 -16.75 4.20 -19.94
C ASP A 25 -15.58 4.95 -20.61
N ILE A 26 -14.35 4.51 -20.33
CA ILE A 26 -13.14 5.04 -20.99
C ILE A 26 -12.69 4.04 -22.03
N GLN A 27 -12.70 4.47 -23.28
CA GLN A 27 -12.22 3.73 -24.43
C GLN A 27 -10.70 3.96 -24.58
N ALA A 28 -9.95 2.90 -24.83
CA ALA A 28 -8.53 3.00 -25.20
C ALA A 28 -8.23 2.18 -26.47
N LYS A 29 -7.12 2.51 -27.14
CA LYS A 29 -6.75 1.87 -28.41
C LYS A 29 -6.52 0.37 -28.21
N THR A 30 -7.23 -0.45 -28.97
CA THR A 30 -7.08 -1.92 -28.95
C THR A 30 -5.73 -2.33 -29.52
N GLY A 31 -5.00 -3.18 -28.80
CA GLY A 31 -3.73 -3.78 -29.23
C GLY A 31 -2.48 -3.31 -28.47
N ASP A 32 -2.51 -2.13 -27.83
CA ASP A 32 -1.34 -1.54 -27.13
C ASP A 32 -1.74 -0.79 -25.83
N SER A 33 -2.85 -1.17 -25.21
CA SER A 33 -3.35 -0.49 -24.01
C SER A 33 -2.56 -0.90 -22.76
N ALA A 34 -1.91 0.06 -22.11
CA ALA A 34 -1.34 -0.11 -20.77
C ALA A 34 -2.38 -0.34 -19.66
N TYR A 35 -3.66 -0.41 -20.00
CA TYR A 35 -4.76 -0.83 -19.14
C TYR A 35 -5.43 -2.09 -19.67
N ALA A 36 -5.91 -2.93 -18.76
CA ALA A 36 -6.72 -4.08 -19.11
C ALA A 36 -8.06 -3.61 -19.72
N GLN A 37 -8.47 -4.25 -20.83
CA GLN A 37 -9.66 -3.87 -21.59
C GLN A 37 -10.64 -5.05 -21.72
N ASP A 38 -11.91 -4.74 -21.94
CA ASP A 38 -12.90 -5.71 -22.40
C ASP A 38 -12.84 -5.89 -23.94
N GLY A 39 -13.67 -6.80 -24.47
CA GLY A 39 -13.76 -7.05 -25.92
C GLY A 39 -14.31 -5.89 -26.75
N ARG A 40 -14.71 -4.78 -26.13
CA ARG A 40 -15.20 -3.54 -26.75
C ARG A 40 -14.19 -2.39 -26.62
N GLY A 41 -12.97 -2.65 -26.14
CA GLY A 41 -11.93 -1.65 -25.95
C GLY A 41 -12.11 -0.75 -24.71
N VAL A 42 -13.06 -1.08 -23.83
CA VAL A 42 -13.32 -0.32 -22.60
C VAL A 42 -12.32 -0.74 -21.52
N ILE A 43 -11.72 0.24 -20.85
CA ILE A 43 -10.82 -0.02 -19.72
C ILE A 43 -11.59 -0.60 -18.53
N LEU A 44 -11.13 -1.76 -18.05
CA LEU A 44 -11.66 -2.43 -16.88
C LEU A 44 -11.36 -1.61 -15.62
N ARG A 45 -12.36 -1.51 -14.74
CA ARG A 45 -12.24 -0.84 -13.42
C ARG A 45 -12.55 -1.82 -12.31
N ASN A 46 -11.99 -1.57 -11.13
CA ASN A 46 -12.37 -2.27 -9.91
C ASN A 46 -13.65 -1.65 -9.29
N PRO A 47 -14.25 -2.28 -8.28
CA PRO A 47 -15.44 -1.76 -7.59
C PRO A 47 -15.24 -0.39 -6.90
N TYR A 48 -13.99 0.03 -6.71
CA TYR A 48 -13.62 1.34 -6.16
C TYR A 48 -13.42 2.42 -7.24
N GLY A 49 -13.73 2.11 -8.52
CA GLY A 49 -13.65 3.05 -9.64
C GLY A 49 -12.25 3.22 -10.26
N LEU A 50 -11.24 2.49 -9.77
CA LEU A 50 -9.86 2.57 -10.26
C LEU A 50 -9.66 1.70 -11.51
N CYS A 51 -8.99 2.24 -12.53
CA CYS A 51 -8.69 1.50 -13.76
C CYS A 51 -7.58 0.46 -13.55
N TRP A 52 -7.73 -0.71 -14.15
CA TRP A 52 -6.77 -1.80 -14.08
C TRP A 52 -5.60 -1.58 -15.04
N ARG A 53 -4.40 -1.38 -14.48
CA ARG A 53 -3.14 -1.24 -15.22
C ARG A 53 -2.52 -2.61 -15.53
N THR A 54 -1.84 -2.73 -16.67
CA THR A 54 -1.06 -3.92 -17.03
C THR A 54 0.37 -3.83 -16.45
N GLY A 55 1.13 -4.93 -16.53
CA GLY A 55 2.49 -5.01 -15.97
C GLY A 55 3.55 -4.14 -16.66
N TYR A 56 3.26 -3.57 -17.83
CA TYR A 56 4.14 -2.67 -18.58
C TYR A 56 3.70 -1.20 -18.50
N TRP A 57 2.72 -0.88 -17.66
CA TRP A 57 2.22 0.48 -17.51
C TRP A 57 3.29 1.43 -16.97
N THR A 58 3.36 2.64 -17.53
CA THR A 58 4.17 3.76 -17.04
C THR A 58 3.33 5.03 -16.94
N GLY A 59 3.82 6.05 -16.22
CA GLY A 59 3.13 7.34 -16.12
C GLY A 59 2.86 8.03 -17.46
N ALA A 60 3.64 7.71 -18.50
CA ALA A 60 3.40 8.22 -19.86
C ALA A 60 2.13 7.64 -20.50
N ASN A 61 1.62 6.52 -19.98
CA ASN A 61 0.41 5.87 -20.46
C ASN A 61 -0.86 6.35 -19.75
N ALA A 62 -0.76 7.32 -18.82
CA ALA A 62 -1.91 7.81 -18.06
C ALA A 62 -3.03 8.31 -18.98
N VAL A 63 -4.27 7.93 -18.70
CA VAL A 63 -5.46 8.38 -19.45
C VAL A 63 -6.39 9.19 -18.57
N ALA A 64 -6.94 10.25 -19.16
CA ALA A 64 -7.88 11.12 -18.48
C ALA A 64 -9.09 10.32 -17.99
N GLY A 65 -9.37 10.38 -16.67
CA GLY A 65 -10.46 9.65 -16.01
C GLY A 65 -10.10 8.28 -15.44
N CYS A 66 -8.87 7.79 -15.63
CA CYS A 66 -8.33 6.62 -14.92
C CYS A 66 -7.35 6.98 -13.80
N ASP A 67 -6.54 8.03 -14.02
CA ASP A 67 -5.43 8.37 -13.11
C ASP A 67 -5.57 9.74 -12.45
N GLY A 68 -6.74 10.38 -12.56
CA GLY A 68 -7.05 11.65 -11.88
C GLY A 68 -6.01 12.74 -12.13
N GLN A 69 -6.12 13.46 -13.24
CA GLN A 69 -5.31 14.66 -13.56
C GLN A 69 -3.83 14.57 -13.15
N LEU A 70 -3.17 13.46 -13.46
CA LEU A 70 -1.72 13.49 -13.66
C LEU A 70 -1.48 14.31 -14.93
N ILE A 71 -0.83 15.46 -14.72
CA ILE A 71 -0.38 16.41 -15.74
C ILE A 71 0.22 15.61 -16.91
N PRO A 72 -0.19 15.88 -18.18
CA PRO A 72 0.32 15.11 -19.31
C PRO A 72 1.86 15.16 -19.35
N PRO A 73 2.52 14.08 -19.81
CA PRO A 73 3.96 14.10 -20.02
C PRO A 73 4.28 15.26 -20.93
N VAL A 74 5.23 16.11 -20.51
CA VAL A 74 5.77 17.21 -21.32
C VAL A 74 6.12 16.63 -22.69
N ALA A 75 5.37 17.06 -23.70
CA ALA A 75 5.68 16.78 -25.09
C ALA A 75 7.15 17.17 -25.31
N LYS A 76 7.94 16.29 -25.94
CA LYS A 76 9.27 16.66 -26.44
C LYS A 76 9.11 17.94 -27.25
N ILE A 77 9.56 19.06 -26.70
CA ILE A 77 9.68 20.30 -27.44
C ILE A 77 10.78 20.03 -28.46
N THR A 78 10.39 19.83 -29.71
CA THR A 78 11.29 20.08 -30.84
C THR A 78 11.73 21.53 -30.69
N ALA A 79 12.97 21.72 -30.24
CA ALA A 79 13.57 23.03 -30.09
C ALA A 79 13.51 23.77 -31.44
N PRO A 80 12.90 24.96 -31.52
CA PRO A 80 13.22 25.89 -32.59
C PRO A 80 14.71 26.19 -32.53
N GLU A 81 15.38 26.24 -33.68
CA GLU A 81 16.80 26.58 -33.76
C GLU A 81 17.02 27.97 -33.13
N VAL A 82 17.69 27.98 -31.97
CA VAL A 82 17.92 29.19 -31.17
C VAL A 82 19.09 29.95 -31.82
N PRO A 83 18.90 31.22 -32.25
CA PRO A 83 20.01 32.06 -32.67
C PRO A 83 21.03 32.18 -31.53
N ALA A 84 22.32 32.04 -31.85
CA ALA A 84 23.40 32.01 -30.88
C ALA A 84 23.35 33.22 -29.92
N LEU A 85 23.18 32.96 -28.63
CA LEU A 85 23.25 33.97 -27.58
C LEU A 85 24.71 34.42 -27.36
N PRO A 86 24.94 35.70 -27.00
CA PRO A 86 26.27 36.19 -26.67
C PRO A 86 26.82 35.51 -25.40
N PRO A 87 28.16 35.46 -25.21
CA PRO A 87 28.78 34.67 -24.16
C PRO A 87 28.41 35.20 -22.77
N ILE A 88 27.75 34.36 -21.97
CA ILE A 88 27.44 34.65 -20.57
C ILE A 88 28.73 34.45 -19.75
N ALA A 89 29.38 35.55 -19.40
CA ALA A 89 30.40 35.58 -18.37
C ALA A 89 29.74 35.66 -17.00
N SER A 90 29.73 34.55 -16.26
CA SER A 90 29.75 34.53 -14.79
C SER A 90 29.89 33.10 -14.30
N THR A 91 31.08 32.77 -13.80
CA THR A 91 31.38 31.55 -13.04
C THR A 91 30.39 31.43 -11.87
N PRO A 92 29.68 30.30 -11.69
CA PRO A 92 28.91 30.10 -10.47
C PRO A 92 29.87 29.95 -9.29
N ALA A 93 29.61 30.67 -8.20
CA ALA A 93 30.27 30.41 -6.93
C ALA A 93 30.04 28.94 -6.53
N PRO A 94 31.03 28.26 -5.91
CA PRO A 94 30.87 26.86 -5.52
C PRO A 94 29.73 26.76 -4.50
N VAL A 95 28.67 26.04 -4.88
CA VAL A 95 27.60 25.64 -3.96
C VAL A 95 28.25 24.73 -2.93
N VAL A 96 28.28 25.18 -1.67
CA VAL A 96 28.71 24.36 -0.54
C VAL A 96 27.76 23.18 -0.45
N THR A 97 28.15 22.01 -0.97
CA THR A 97 27.36 20.79 -0.90
C THR A 97 27.37 20.31 0.55
N THR A 98 26.29 20.59 1.28
CA THR A 98 26.02 19.88 2.54
C THR A 98 25.95 18.38 2.22
N PRO A 99 26.71 17.51 2.90
CA PRO A 99 26.67 16.07 2.65
C PRO A 99 25.24 15.54 2.80
N ALA A 100 24.81 14.70 1.85
CA ALA A 100 23.51 14.03 1.95
C ALA A 100 23.46 13.16 3.22
N PRO A 101 22.33 13.13 3.95
CA PRO A 101 22.24 12.38 5.20
C PRO A 101 22.39 10.87 4.96
N ILE A 102 23.15 10.19 5.82
CA ILE A 102 23.33 8.74 5.78
C ILE A 102 21.98 8.08 6.10
N ARG A 103 21.59 7.05 5.35
CA ARG A 103 20.28 6.39 5.51
C ARG A 103 20.36 5.23 6.50
N CYS A 104 19.33 5.07 7.33
CA CYS A 104 19.17 3.96 8.27
C CYS A 104 17.92 3.14 7.90
N ASN A 105 17.89 2.64 6.67
CA ASN A 105 16.77 1.85 6.16
C ASN A 105 17.10 0.36 6.32
N PHE A 106 16.18 -0.41 6.91
CA PHE A 106 16.35 -1.86 7.00
C PHE A 106 15.01 -2.59 7.10
N THR A 107 15.03 -3.87 6.75
CA THR A 107 13.87 -4.75 6.81
C THR A 107 14.18 -5.97 7.67
N VAL A 108 13.24 -6.36 8.52
CA VAL A 108 13.30 -7.57 9.34
C VAL A 108 12.07 -8.43 9.05
N THR A 109 12.28 -9.70 8.74
CA THR A 109 11.21 -10.67 8.50
C THR A 109 11.14 -11.67 9.64
N LEU A 110 10.02 -11.65 10.35
CA LEU A 110 9.71 -12.55 11.44
C LEU A 110 8.83 -13.70 10.92
N VAL A 111 9.38 -14.92 10.88
CA VAL A 111 8.66 -16.10 10.39
C VAL A 111 7.86 -16.74 11.53
N ASN A 112 6.61 -17.13 11.26
CA ASN A 112 5.59 -17.47 12.25
C ASN A 112 5.99 -18.59 13.21
N ASP A 113 6.70 -19.60 12.73
CA ASP A 113 7.04 -20.81 13.50
C ASP A 113 7.97 -20.51 14.70
N GLN A 114 8.54 -19.29 14.75
CA GLN A 114 9.35 -18.79 15.87
C GLN A 114 8.78 -17.53 16.54
N THR A 115 7.71 -16.95 16.00
CA THR A 115 7.26 -15.58 16.34
C THR A 115 5.90 -15.54 17.04
N PHE A 116 4.98 -16.44 16.72
CA PHE A 116 3.67 -16.46 17.35
C PHE A 116 3.34 -17.83 17.90
N VAL A 117 2.61 -17.86 19.01
CA VAL A 117 1.99 -19.11 19.47
C VAL A 117 1.04 -19.60 18.37
N PHE A 118 1.02 -20.91 18.12
CA PHE A 118 0.22 -21.51 17.04
C PHE A 118 -1.22 -20.98 17.03
N ASN A 119 -1.65 -20.49 15.86
CA ASN A 119 -2.97 -19.88 15.62
C ASN A 119 -3.34 -18.69 16.54
N LYS A 120 -2.36 -18.01 17.13
CA LYS A 120 -2.58 -16.79 17.93
C LYS A 120 -1.86 -15.60 17.31
N ALA A 121 -2.32 -14.41 17.69
CA ALA A 121 -1.64 -13.14 17.42
C ALA A 121 -0.75 -12.72 18.60
N VAL A 122 -0.56 -13.57 19.61
CA VAL A 122 0.20 -13.24 20.82
C VAL A 122 1.69 -13.52 20.61
N LEU A 123 2.52 -12.53 20.92
CA LEU A 123 3.98 -12.65 20.91
C LEU A 123 4.46 -13.45 22.13
N GLY A 124 5.08 -14.61 21.87
CA GLY A 124 5.79 -15.36 22.90
C GLY A 124 7.11 -14.71 23.31
N ASN A 125 7.73 -15.18 24.41
CA ASN A 125 8.99 -14.63 24.90
C ASN A 125 10.14 -14.77 23.88
N ALA A 126 10.19 -15.87 23.12
CA ALA A 126 11.17 -16.05 22.06
C ALA A 126 11.04 -14.98 20.96
N ALA A 127 9.82 -14.68 20.55
CA ALA A 127 9.52 -13.66 19.55
C ALA A 127 9.92 -12.26 20.02
N LYS A 128 9.60 -11.93 21.27
CA LYS A 128 10.00 -10.67 21.91
C LYS A 128 11.52 -10.50 21.92
N ARG A 129 12.27 -11.54 22.34
CA ARG A 129 13.74 -11.53 22.31
C ARG A 129 14.30 -11.34 20.90
N ARG A 130 13.68 -11.98 19.90
CA ARG A 130 14.09 -11.83 18.49
C ARG A 130 13.84 -10.41 17.98
N ILE A 131 12.68 -9.83 18.28
CA ILE A 131 12.39 -8.42 17.96
C ILE A 131 13.39 -7.50 18.63
N ASP A 132 13.69 -7.73 19.91
CA ASP A 132 14.68 -6.94 20.65
C ASP A 132 16.07 -7.03 19.97
N ALA A 133 16.50 -8.24 19.61
CA ALA A 133 17.81 -8.49 19.02
C ALA A 133 17.97 -7.97 17.57
N GLU A 134 16.95 -8.16 16.73
CA GLU A 134 17.03 -7.87 15.29
C GLU A 134 16.49 -6.50 14.90
N VAL A 135 15.55 -5.95 15.68
CA VAL A 135 14.90 -4.66 15.38
C VAL A 135 15.44 -3.58 16.30
N LEU A 136 15.32 -3.73 17.63
CA LEU A 136 15.67 -2.65 18.55
C LEU A 136 17.17 -2.31 18.51
N ASN A 137 18.04 -3.31 18.42
CA ASN A 137 19.48 -3.07 18.28
C ASN A 137 19.84 -2.29 17.01
N LYS A 138 19.14 -2.54 15.89
CA LYS A 138 19.34 -1.79 14.64
C LYS A 138 18.72 -0.40 14.70
N LEU A 139 17.59 -0.26 15.38
CA LEU A 139 16.99 1.07 15.64
C LEU A 139 17.92 1.94 16.48
N ALA A 140 18.67 1.36 17.41
CA ALA A 140 19.63 2.08 18.25
C ALA A 140 20.82 2.66 17.44
N THR A 141 21.11 2.13 16.24
CA THR A 141 22.12 2.72 15.35
C THR A 141 21.56 3.85 14.49
N CYS A 142 20.24 4.05 14.45
CA CYS A 142 19.62 5.15 13.71
C CYS A 142 19.56 6.40 14.57
N THR A 143 20.01 7.54 14.04
CA THR A 143 19.88 8.85 14.69
C THR A 143 18.44 9.36 14.67
N ARG A 144 17.73 9.12 13.58
CA ARG A 144 16.31 9.50 13.44
C ARG A 144 15.54 8.44 12.68
N ILE A 145 14.38 8.08 13.23
CA ILE A 145 13.46 7.14 12.60
C ILE A 145 12.32 7.95 11.97
N GLU A 146 12.12 7.81 10.66
CA GLU A 146 11.07 8.49 9.89
C GLU A 146 9.75 7.74 9.97
N SER A 147 9.79 6.42 9.70
CA SER A 147 8.61 5.58 9.67
C SER A 147 8.97 4.13 9.94
N VAL A 148 8.06 3.42 10.59
CA VAL A 148 8.11 1.97 10.76
C VAL A 148 6.83 1.39 10.17
N MET A 149 6.95 0.56 9.14
CA MET A 149 5.83 -0.12 8.51
C MET A 149 5.87 -1.60 8.89
N ILE A 150 4.74 -2.13 9.36
CA ILE A 150 4.63 -3.51 9.82
C ILE A 150 3.53 -4.18 9.01
N THR A 151 3.88 -5.22 8.26
CA THR A 151 2.93 -5.94 7.41
C THR A 151 2.84 -7.39 7.85
N GLY A 152 1.64 -7.81 8.25
CA GLY A 152 1.35 -9.20 8.56
C GLY A 152 0.93 -9.97 7.30
N HIS A 153 1.34 -11.23 7.21
CA HIS A 153 0.96 -12.15 6.14
C HIS A 153 0.50 -13.50 6.72
N THR A 154 -0.34 -14.20 5.96
CA THR A 154 -0.76 -15.57 6.23
C THR A 154 -0.43 -16.47 5.04
N ASP A 155 -0.53 -17.78 5.24
CA ASP A 155 -0.66 -18.71 4.13
C ASP A 155 -2.08 -18.65 3.55
N SER A 156 -2.30 -19.35 2.43
CA SER A 156 -3.60 -19.47 1.73
C SER A 156 -4.58 -20.43 2.41
N ILE A 157 -4.25 -20.91 3.61
CA ILE A 157 -5.09 -21.86 4.34
C ILE A 157 -6.15 -21.07 5.11
N GLY A 158 -7.42 -21.25 4.73
CA GLY A 158 -8.56 -20.61 5.37
C GLY A 158 -9.24 -19.61 4.44
N THR A 159 -10.20 -18.85 4.97
CA THR A 159 -10.89 -17.82 4.17
C THR A 159 -10.07 -16.54 4.13
N GLN A 160 -10.07 -15.83 2.99
CA GLN A 160 -9.45 -14.51 2.84
C GLN A 160 -9.80 -13.54 3.99
N GLN A 161 -11.08 -13.47 4.40
CA GLN A 161 -11.51 -12.56 5.48
C GLN A 161 -10.88 -12.91 6.84
N TYR A 162 -10.79 -14.21 7.16
CA TYR A 162 -10.11 -14.68 8.36
C TYR A 162 -8.62 -14.31 8.33
N ASN A 163 -7.98 -14.59 7.20
CA ASN A 163 -6.56 -14.35 6.97
C ASN A 163 -6.20 -12.85 7.04
N GLN A 164 -7.07 -12.00 6.49
CA GLN A 164 -6.97 -10.55 6.61
C GLN A 164 -6.97 -10.12 8.08
N LYS A 165 -8.02 -10.48 8.85
CA LYS A 165 -8.12 -10.12 10.28
C LYS A 165 -6.97 -10.68 11.12
N LEU A 166 -6.50 -11.89 10.82
CA LEU A 166 -5.39 -12.51 11.54
C LEU A 166 -4.08 -11.77 11.29
N SER A 167 -3.80 -11.42 10.03
CA SER A 167 -2.60 -10.67 9.65
C SER A 167 -2.55 -9.27 10.28
N GLU A 168 -3.68 -8.54 10.26
CA GLU A 168 -3.83 -7.23 10.92
C GLU A 168 -3.55 -7.31 12.42
N LYS A 169 -4.15 -8.31 13.11
CA LYS A 169 -3.94 -8.52 14.55
C LYS A 169 -2.47 -8.81 14.88
N ARG A 170 -1.80 -9.63 14.07
CA ARG A 170 -0.36 -9.93 14.25
C ARG A 170 0.50 -8.69 14.08
N ALA A 171 0.28 -7.92 13.01
CA ALA A 171 0.99 -6.66 12.77
C ALA A 171 0.74 -5.65 13.91
N GLY A 172 -0.51 -5.50 14.35
CA GLY A 172 -0.89 -4.63 15.46
C GLY A 172 -0.24 -5.02 16.78
N THR A 173 -0.06 -6.32 17.04
CA THR A 173 0.62 -6.80 18.26
C THR A 173 2.10 -6.45 18.25
N VAL A 174 2.78 -6.59 17.10
CA VAL A 174 4.18 -6.16 16.95
C VAL A 174 4.30 -4.65 17.09
N ALA A 175 3.38 -3.88 16.48
CA ALA A 175 3.33 -2.42 16.63
C ALA A 175 3.19 -2.00 18.09
N ALA A 176 2.26 -2.61 18.83
CA ALA A 176 2.06 -2.34 20.24
C ALA A 176 3.30 -2.68 21.07
N TYR A 177 3.98 -3.77 20.74
CA TYR A 177 5.22 -4.16 21.40
C TYR A 177 6.35 -3.14 21.15
N LEU A 178 6.57 -2.70 19.91
CA LEU A 178 7.58 -1.68 19.60
C LEU A 178 7.27 -0.33 20.29
N LYS A 179 5.99 0.07 20.35
CA LYS A 179 5.56 1.24 21.12
C LYS A 179 5.87 1.10 22.61
N SER A 180 5.62 -0.09 23.19
CA SER A 180 5.93 -0.37 24.61
C SER A 180 7.43 -0.31 24.92
N LYS A 181 8.30 -0.43 23.90
CA LYS A 181 9.75 -0.31 24.00
C LYS A 181 10.26 1.13 23.80
N GLY A 182 9.36 2.10 23.67
CA GLY A 182 9.70 3.52 23.56
C GLY A 182 9.91 4.03 22.14
N ILE A 183 9.56 3.26 21.10
CA ILE A 183 9.58 3.74 19.72
C ILE A 183 8.41 4.71 19.51
N ALA A 184 8.68 6.01 19.61
CA ALA A 184 7.70 7.09 19.46
C ALA A 184 7.42 7.49 17.99
N SER A 185 8.09 6.84 17.04
CA SER A 185 7.97 7.14 15.60
C SER A 185 6.62 6.73 15.02
N ASN A 186 6.34 7.21 13.80
CA ASN A 186 5.14 6.82 13.06
C ASN A 186 5.18 5.32 12.71
N ILE A 187 4.55 4.50 13.56
CA ILE A 187 4.39 3.06 13.35
C ILE A 187 3.03 2.81 12.69
N GLN A 188 3.06 2.24 11.49
CA GLN A 188 1.88 1.82 10.74
C GLN A 188 1.82 0.30 10.70
N ALA A 189 0.64 -0.28 10.93
CA ALA A 189 0.42 -1.71 10.93
C ALA A 189 -0.65 -2.08 9.90
N PHE A 190 -0.32 -2.98 8.99
CA PHE A 190 -1.18 -3.46 7.92
C PHE A 190 -1.27 -4.98 7.94
N GLY A 191 -2.42 -5.51 7.54
CA GLY A 191 -2.55 -6.92 7.18
C GLY A 191 -2.65 -7.06 5.67
N ALA A 192 -1.85 -7.94 5.09
CA ALA A 192 -1.97 -8.33 3.69
C ALA A 192 -2.71 -9.66 3.52
N GLY A 193 -3.08 -10.34 4.62
CA GLY A 193 -3.62 -11.68 4.58
C GLY A 193 -2.75 -12.61 3.73
N GLU A 194 -3.40 -13.34 2.82
CA GLU A 194 -2.76 -14.25 1.86
C GLU A 194 -2.44 -13.59 0.50
N SER A 195 -2.68 -12.28 0.34
CA SER A 195 -2.67 -11.63 -0.98
C SER A 195 -1.26 -11.40 -1.56
N GLN A 196 -0.22 -11.62 -0.76
CA GLN A 196 1.19 -11.45 -1.15
C GLN A 196 2.01 -12.71 -0.76
N PRO A 197 1.74 -13.85 -1.42
CA PRO A 197 2.48 -15.08 -1.16
C PRO A 197 3.91 -14.96 -1.67
N ILE A 198 4.85 -15.54 -0.93
CA ILE A 198 6.25 -15.72 -1.35
C ILE A 198 6.54 -17.17 -1.74
N MET A 199 5.62 -18.08 -1.40
CA MET A 199 5.66 -19.49 -1.72
C MET A 199 4.30 -19.93 -2.24
N ASP A 200 4.29 -20.66 -3.35
CA ASP A 200 3.10 -21.33 -3.89
C ASP A 200 3.39 -22.83 -3.98
N CYS A 201 2.48 -23.63 -3.45
CA CYS A 201 2.64 -25.07 -3.26
C CYS A 201 1.65 -25.88 -4.10
N GLY A 202 0.70 -25.22 -4.77
CA GLY A 202 -0.38 -25.86 -5.50
C GLY A 202 -1.22 -26.83 -4.65
N ASP A 203 -2.12 -27.56 -5.31
CA ASP A 203 -3.11 -28.41 -4.64
C ASP A 203 -2.74 -29.90 -4.58
N ARG A 204 -1.55 -30.29 -5.09
CA ARG A 204 -1.18 -31.70 -5.32
C ARG A 204 -0.40 -32.36 -4.19
N VAL A 205 -0.51 -31.86 -2.96
CA VAL A 205 0.20 -32.41 -1.80
C VAL A 205 -0.78 -32.69 -0.65
N GLY A 206 -0.49 -33.69 0.18
CA GLY A 206 -1.31 -33.98 1.35
C GLY A 206 -1.34 -32.78 2.31
N ARG A 207 -2.40 -32.66 3.12
CA ARG A 207 -2.63 -31.49 3.99
C ARG A 207 -1.41 -31.09 4.82
N LYS A 208 -0.69 -32.07 5.38
CA LYS A 208 0.52 -31.83 6.19
C LYS A 208 1.65 -31.20 5.37
N GLN A 209 1.95 -31.76 4.20
CA GLN A 209 2.96 -31.25 3.27
C GLN A 209 2.60 -29.84 2.78
N LEU A 210 1.30 -29.58 2.57
CA LEU A 210 0.83 -28.23 2.22
C LEU A 210 1.13 -27.21 3.32
N VAL A 211 0.88 -27.55 4.60
CA VAL A 211 1.18 -26.66 5.75
C VAL A 211 2.66 -26.33 5.84
N GLU A 212 3.50 -27.35 5.68
CA GLU A 212 4.96 -27.23 5.75
C GLU A 212 5.48 -26.40 4.58
N CYS A 213 5.02 -26.67 3.36
CA CYS A 213 5.40 -25.93 2.18
C CYS A 213 4.99 -24.45 2.27
N LEU A 214 3.77 -24.15 2.70
CA LEU A 214 3.29 -22.77 2.82
C LEU A 214 3.84 -22.03 4.06
N ALA A 215 4.64 -22.69 4.90
CA ALA A 215 5.17 -22.10 6.12
C ALA A 215 5.85 -20.73 5.96
N PRO A 216 6.66 -20.47 4.92
CA PRO A 216 7.30 -19.18 4.71
C PRO A 216 6.31 -18.02 4.53
N ASN A 217 5.10 -18.27 4.02
CA ASN A 217 4.09 -17.22 3.82
C ASN A 217 3.60 -16.63 5.15
N ARG A 218 3.59 -17.44 6.21
CA ARG A 218 3.23 -16.98 7.56
C ARG A 218 4.39 -16.16 8.12
N ARG A 219 4.34 -14.85 7.91
CA ARG A 219 5.41 -13.93 8.33
C ARG A 219 4.86 -12.57 8.74
N VAL A 220 5.68 -11.81 9.46
CA VAL A 220 5.50 -10.37 9.69
C VAL A 220 6.75 -9.67 9.22
N VAL A 221 6.59 -8.69 8.35
CA VAL A 221 7.68 -7.87 7.81
C VAL A 221 7.67 -6.53 8.52
N ILE A 222 8.83 -6.10 9.01
CA ILE A 222 9.03 -4.80 9.64
C ILE A 222 10.01 -4.02 8.76
N GLU A 223 9.55 -2.93 8.18
CA GLU A 223 10.34 -2.04 7.35
C GLU A 223 10.55 -0.71 8.06
N VAL A 224 11.81 -0.35 8.25
CA VAL A 224 12.20 0.89 8.92
C VAL A 224 12.82 1.82 7.89
N LYS A 225 12.41 3.09 7.93
CA LYS A 225 13.06 4.18 7.20
C LYS A 225 13.56 5.22 8.19
N GLY A 226 14.76 5.73 7.96
CA GLY A 226 15.40 6.69 8.85
C GLY A 226 16.72 7.21 8.33
N THR A 227 17.41 7.97 9.17
CA THR A 227 18.74 8.52 8.92
C THR A 227 19.69 8.21 10.07
N SER A 228 20.97 8.07 9.75
CA SER A 228 22.09 8.02 10.68
C SER A 228 22.96 9.26 10.48
N ASN A 229 23.66 9.66 11.53
CA ASN A 229 24.85 10.51 11.43
C ASN A 229 26.03 9.72 10.87
#